data_AF-A0A0Q8SBF5-F1
#
_entry.id   AF-A0A0Q8SBF5-F1
#
_cell.length_a   1.000
_cell.length_b   1.000
_cell.length_c   1.000
_cell.angle_alpha   90.00
_cell.angle_beta   90.00
_cell.angle_gamma   90.00
#
_symmetry.space_group_name_H-M   'P 1'
#
loop_
_entity.id
_entity.type
_entity.pdbx_description
1 polymer ?
#
loop_
_entity_poly.entity_id
_entity_poly.type
_entity_poly.pdbx_seq_one_letter_code
_entity_poly.pdbx_strand_id
1 'polypeptide(L)'
;MLRTALTLLTFALCLPVLAEELRVPLPGRDDLVIDLPAQWRAQVRRPHAELPPSVAISGPDATALQMILTPIWPAGSSAKAPTADELRAQVQSGATQAKPRAVEAELPLKDLSASGKTGYYFSATDRAPEPGGYKHLTQGVLGMNELRVAFTVLANGQSQEPTAQALELLRSLRRAPASKSP
;
A
#
# COMPACT_ATOMS: atom_id res chain seq x y z
N MET A 1 -25.67 56.66 -25.16
CA MET A 1 -25.38 55.30 -25.68
C MET A 1 -23.96 54.92 -25.27
N LEU A 2 -23.78 54.10 -24.23
CA LEU A 2 -22.61 53.22 -24.11
C LEU A 2 -22.93 52.18 -23.03
N ARG A 3 -23.12 50.93 -23.46
CA ARG A 3 -23.38 49.77 -22.60
C ARG A 3 -22.04 49.11 -22.29
N THR A 4 -21.54 49.24 -21.07
CA THR A 4 -20.36 48.49 -20.61
C THR A 4 -20.85 47.19 -19.99
N ALA A 5 -20.73 46.10 -20.74
CA ALA A 5 -20.99 44.75 -20.24
C ALA A 5 -19.74 44.28 -19.47
N LEU A 6 -19.90 44.05 -18.16
CA LEU A 6 -18.87 43.48 -17.30
C LEU A 6 -19.00 41.95 -17.33
N THR A 7 -18.16 41.28 -18.11
CA THR A 7 -18.08 39.82 -18.13
C THR A 7 -17.27 39.36 -16.91
N LEU A 8 -17.96 38.84 -15.88
CA LEU A 8 -17.29 38.12 -14.79
C LEU A 8 -16.78 36.77 -15.33
N LEU A 9 -15.47 36.66 -15.50
CA LEU A 9 -14.79 35.40 -15.76
C LEU A 9 -14.62 34.65 -14.43
N THR A 10 -15.50 33.71 -14.12
CA THR A 10 -15.38 32.85 -12.95
C THR A 10 -14.23 31.86 -13.17
N PHE A 11 -13.06 32.18 -12.63
CA PHE A 11 -11.92 31.27 -12.57
C PHE A 11 -12.24 30.21 -11.49
N ALA A 12 -12.75 29.05 -11.91
CA ALA A 12 -12.90 27.91 -11.01
C ALA A 12 -11.49 27.42 -10.63
N LEU A 13 -11.00 27.82 -9.45
CA LEU A 13 -9.83 27.21 -8.83
C LEU A 13 -10.18 25.73 -8.53
N CYS A 14 -9.79 24.82 -9.41
CA CYS A 14 -9.55 23.44 -9.03
C CYS A 14 -8.36 23.44 -8.08
N LEU A 15 -8.59 23.52 -6.77
CA LEU A 15 -7.57 23.16 -5.80
C LEU A 15 -7.27 21.67 -6.04
N PRO A 16 -6.06 21.28 -6.44
CA PRO A 16 -5.72 19.88 -6.47
C PRO A 16 -5.91 19.39 -5.03
N VAL A 17 -6.76 18.38 -4.83
CA VAL A 17 -6.80 17.69 -3.56
C VAL A 17 -5.45 17.00 -3.42
N LEU A 18 -4.54 17.64 -2.70
CA LEU A 18 -3.17 17.17 -2.52
C LEU A 18 -3.21 15.86 -1.75
N ALA A 19 -2.42 14.89 -2.20
CA ALA A 19 -2.15 13.69 -1.42
C ALA A 19 -1.53 14.10 -0.07
N GLU A 20 -2.00 13.51 1.03
CA GLU A 20 -1.47 13.78 2.35
C GLU A 20 -0.20 12.93 2.56
N GLU A 21 0.93 13.59 2.86
CA GLU A 21 2.18 12.87 3.19
C GLU A 21 2.08 12.32 4.62
N LEU A 22 1.95 11.00 4.75
CA LEU A 22 2.05 10.29 6.02
C LEU A 22 3.50 9.80 6.24
N ARG A 23 4.10 10.20 7.36
CA ARG A 23 5.40 9.68 7.81
C ARG A 23 5.21 8.68 8.94
N VAL A 24 5.79 7.50 8.76
CA VAL A 24 5.71 6.39 9.70
C VAL A 24 7.11 6.10 10.24
N PRO A 25 7.40 6.41 11.51
CA PRO A 25 8.73 6.20 12.05
C PRO A 25 9.08 4.72 12.10
N LEU A 26 10.24 4.36 11.56
CA LEU A 26 10.81 3.02 11.67
C LEU A 26 11.92 3.09 12.74
N PRO A 27 11.69 2.54 13.96
CA PRO A 27 12.61 2.71 15.08
C PRO A 27 14.07 2.39 14.74
N GLY A 28 14.97 3.30 15.15
CA GLY A 28 16.42 3.18 14.94
C GLY A 28 16.90 3.50 13.52
N ARG A 29 16.03 3.91 12.59
CA ARG A 29 16.37 4.20 11.19
C ARG A 29 15.55 5.39 10.64
N ASP A 30 15.17 5.33 9.37
CA ASP A 30 14.43 6.35 8.61
C ASP A 30 12.91 6.28 8.85
N ASP A 31 12.17 7.26 8.33
CA ASP A 31 10.72 7.19 8.22
C ASP A 31 10.32 6.49 6.90
N LEU A 32 9.30 5.63 6.95
CA LEU A 32 8.55 5.24 5.75
C LEU A 32 7.58 6.35 5.41
N VAL A 33 7.66 6.87 4.18
CA VAL A 33 6.78 7.93 3.70
C VAL A 33 5.79 7.36 2.70
N ILE A 34 4.52 7.71 2.92
CA ILE A 34 3.36 7.24 2.20
C ILE A 34 2.60 8.47 1.71
N ASP A 35 2.45 8.64 0.40
CA ASP A 35 1.58 9.67 -0.15
C ASP A 35 0.15 9.12 -0.22
N LEU A 36 -0.68 9.48 0.76
CA LEU A 36 -2.05 9.00 0.83
C LEU A 36 -2.91 9.71 -0.21
N PRO A 37 -3.61 8.96 -1.08
CA PRO A 37 -4.56 9.56 -1.99
C PRO A 37 -5.63 10.36 -1.24
N ALA A 38 -6.18 11.36 -1.94
CA ALA A 38 -7.31 12.15 -1.46
C ALA A 38 -8.38 11.27 -0.80
N GLN A 39 -8.84 11.68 0.39
CA GLN A 39 -9.93 11.04 1.14
C GLN A 39 -9.63 9.62 1.68
N TRP A 40 -8.42 9.09 1.44
CA TRP A 40 -7.98 7.87 2.09
C TRP A 40 -7.61 8.17 3.54
N ARG A 41 -7.72 7.15 4.38
CA ARG A 41 -7.43 7.25 5.82
C ARG A 41 -6.40 6.22 6.20
N ALA A 42 -5.52 6.58 7.13
CA ALA A 42 -4.51 5.67 7.65
C ALA A 42 -4.56 5.63 9.19
N GLN A 43 -4.25 4.47 9.75
CA GLN A 43 -4.07 4.24 11.16
C GLN A 43 -2.76 3.48 11.38
N VAL A 44 -1.83 4.12 12.07
CA VAL A 44 -0.57 3.49 12.48
C VAL A 44 -0.82 2.68 13.75
N ARG A 45 -0.47 1.39 13.72
CA ARG A 45 -0.64 0.44 14.83
C ARG A 45 0.72 -0.03 15.28
N ARG A 46 1.10 0.32 16.50
CA ARG A 46 2.40 -0.04 17.11
C ARG A 46 2.21 -0.79 18.43
N PRO A 47 2.16 -2.14 18.40
CA PRO A 47 2.05 -2.94 19.62
C PRO A 47 3.31 -2.87 20.49
N HIS A 48 4.50 -2.72 19.88
CA HIS A 48 5.79 -2.65 20.57
C HIS A 48 6.59 -1.45 20.05
N ALA A 49 7.15 -0.64 20.94
CA ALA A 49 7.83 0.61 20.58
C ALA A 49 9.10 0.37 19.73
N GLU A 50 9.74 -0.78 19.92
CA GLU A 50 11.03 -1.14 19.31
C GLU A 50 10.89 -1.69 17.89
N LEU A 51 9.68 -2.06 17.47
CA LEU A 51 9.41 -2.68 16.17
C LEU A 51 8.78 -1.67 15.21
N PRO A 52 9.04 -1.80 13.89
CA PRO A 52 8.30 -1.04 12.90
C PRO A 52 6.79 -1.24 13.08
N PRO A 53 5.98 -0.17 13.04
CA PRO A 53 4.53 -0.29 13.17
C PRO A 53 3.89 -0.80 11.87
N SER A 54 2.76 -1.49 11.98
CA SER A 54 1.89 -1.72 10.81
C SER A 54 1.04 -0.47 10.53
N VAL A 55 0.66 -0.28 9.28
CA VAL A 55 -0.21 0.82 8.84
C VAL A 55 -1.44 0.22 8.19
N ALA A 56 -2.61 0.44 8.80
CA ALA A 56 -3.88 0.11 8.17
C ALA A 56 -4.35 1.33 7.37
N ILE A 57 -4.63 1.15 6.08
CA ILE A 57 -5.08 2.18 5.15
C ILE A 57 -6.44 1.76 4.60
N SER A 58 -7.35 2.71 4.45
CA SER A 58 -8.67 2.49 3.85
C SER A 58 -8.95 3.55 2.81
N GLY A 59 -9.64 3.16 1.74
CA GLY A 59 -10.19 4.12 0.79
C GLY A 59 -11.33 4.97 1.42
N PRO A 60 -12.00 5.81 0.62
CA PRO A 60 -13.12 6.62 1.09
C PRO A 60 -14.26 5.77 1.70
N ASP A 61 -14.47 4.58 1.14
CA ASP A 61 -15.31 3.53 1.70
C ASP A 61 -14.43 2.36 2.17
N ALA A 62 -14.32 2.21 3.49
CA ALA A 62 -13.54 1.15 4.11
C ALA A 62 -14.11 -0.24 3.79
N THR A 63 -15.39 -0.40 3.50
CA THR A 63 -15.97 -1.71 3.13
C THR A 63 -15.63 -2.13 1.71
N ALA A 64 -15.27 -1.16 0.86
CA ALA A 64 -14.85 -1.38 -0.52
C ALA A 64 -13.35 -1.64 -0.64
N LEU A 65 -12.51 -0.98 0.19
CA LEU A 65 -11.05 -1.10 0.13
C LEU A 65 -10.39 -0.96 1.51
N GLN A 66 -9.59 -1.95 1.87
CA GLN A 66 -8.62 -1.88 2.96
C GLN A 66 -7.25 -2.37 2.50
N MET A 67 -6.20 -1.82 3.10
CA MET A 67 -4.83 -2.23 2.90
C MET A 67 -4.10 -2.26 4.23
N ILE A 68 -3.27 -3.26 4.45
CA ILE A 68 -2.38 -3.34 5.61
C ILE A 68 -0.96 -3.38 5.08
N LEU A 69 -0.13 -2.48 5.57
CA LEU A 69 1.32 -2.44 5.32
C LEU A 69 2.05 -2.84 6.60
N THR A 70 2.98 -3.77 6.50
CA THR A 70 3.81 -4.21 7.61
C THR A 70 5.28 -4.12 7.20
N PRO A 71 5.97 -3.03 7.59
CA PRO A 71 7.41 -2.92 7.45
C PRO A 71 8.10 -3.93 8.37
N ILE A 72 9.14 -4.59 7.87
CA ILE A 72 9.86 -5.67 8.55
C ILE A 72 11.35 -5.43 8.35
N TRP A 73 12.07 -5.30 9.46
CA TRP A 73 13.53 -5.36 9.44
C TRP A 73 14.00 -6.81 9.36
N PRO A 74 15.11 -7.09 8.65
CA PRO A 74 15.70 -8.42 8.64
C PRO A 74 16.09 -8.82 10.07
N ALA A 75 15.82 -10.07 10.42
CA ALA A 75 16.23 -10.61 11.70
C ALA A 75 17.76 -10.83 11.74
N GLY A 76 18.39 -10.53 12.88
CA GLY A 76 19.83 -10.71 13.09
C GLY A 76 20.70 -9.53 12.61
N SER A 77 22.02 -9.68 12.74
CA SER A 77 23.01 -8.61 12.47
C SER A 77 23.23 -8.33 10.97
N SER A 78 22.64 -9.13 10.09
CA SER A 78 22.77 -9.01 8.64
C SER A 78 21.68 -8.10 8.07
N ALA A 79 21.92 -6.79 8.07
CA ALA A 79 21.08 -5.78 7.42
C ALA A 79 21.21 -5.80 5.89
N LYS A 80 21.14 -6.99 5.26
CA LYS A 80 21.24 -7.13 3.81
C LYS A 80 19.89 -6.88 3.16
N ALA A 81 19.93 -6.26 1.98
CA ALA A 81 18.77 -6.16 1.11
C ALA A 81 18.27 -7.57 0.72
N PRO A 82 16.95 -7.82 0.73
CA PRO A 82 16.41 -9.10 0.28
C PRO A 82 16.70 -9.26 -1.22
N THR A 83 17.05 -10.47 -1.63
CA THR A 83 17.23 -10.76 -3.05
C THR A 83 15.87 -10.85 -3.75
N ALA A 84 15.85 -10.66 -5.07
CA ALA A 84 14.62 -10.83 -5.85
C ALA A 84 14.01 -12.23 -5.68
N ASP A 85 14.85 -13.27 -5.60
CA ASP A 85 14.39 -14.64 -5.40
C ASP A 85 13.82 -14.87 -3.99
N GLU A 86 14.39 -14.26 -2.95
CA GLU A 86 13.82 -14.31 -1.59
C GLU A 86 12.44 -13.65 -1.55
N LEU A 87 12.28 -12.48 -2.20
CA LEU A 87 11.00 -11.79 -2.29
C LEU A 87 9.97 -12.63 -3.06
N ARG A 88 10.36 -13.18 -4.21
CA ARG A 88 9.50 -14.05 -5.02
C ARG A 88 9.09 -15.30 -4.24
N ALA A 89 10.01 -15.95 -3.55
CA ALA A 89 9.73 -17.14 -2.74
C ALA A 89 8.74 -16.83 -1.60
N GLN A 90 8.88 -15.67 -0.93
CA GLN A 90 7.95 -15.24 0.11
C GLN A 90 6.53 -15.04 -0.44
N VAL A 91 6.40 -14.38 -1.59
CA VAL A 91 5.10 -14.16 -2.24
C VAL A 91 4.50 -15.48 -2.75
N GLN A 92 5.34 -16.36 -3.29
CA GLN A 92 4.92 -17.70 -3.75
C GLN A 92 4.40 -18.55 -2.60
N SER A 93 5.01 -18.46 -1.41
CA SER A 93 4.51 -19.13 -0.21
C SER A 93 3.10 -18.64 0.14
N GLY A 94 2.87 -17.31 0.12
CA GLY A 94 1.54 -16.73 0.33
C GLY A 94 0.52 -17.19 -0.71
N ALA A 95 0.88 -17.22 -1.99
CA ALA A 95 0.01 -17.71 -3.06
C ALA A 95 -0.37 -19.19 -2.84
N THR A 96 0.59 -20.04 -2.48
CA THR A 96 0.34 -21.46 -2.17
C THR A 96 -0.63 -21.62 -1.00
N GLN A 97 -0.52 -20.78 0.04
CA GLN A 97 -1.42 -20.80 1.19
C GLN A 97 -2.83 -20.29 0.85
N ALA A 98 -2.96 -19.31 -0.04
CA ALA A 98 -4.26 -18.76 -0.46
C ALA A 98 -5.01 -19.68 -1.45
N LYS A 99 -4.29 -20.44 -2.27
CA LYS A 99 -4.83 -21.27 -3.36
C LYS A 99 -6.03 -22.15 -2.97
N PRO A 100 -6.06 -22.86 -1.83
CA PRO A 100 -7.21 -23.70 -1.46
C PRO A 100 -8.52 -22.93 -1.28
N ARG A 101 -8.46 -21.62 -1.00
CA ARG A 101 -9.61 -20.73 -0.81
C ARG A 101 -9.90 -19.83 -2.01
N ALA A 102 -9.04 -19.85 -3.03
CA ALA A 102 -9.20 -19.03 -4.22
C ALA A 102 -10.20 -19.62 -5.22
N VAL A 103 -10.88 -18.79 -6.02
CA VAL A 103 -11.67 -19.25 -7.19
C VAL A 103 -10.74 -19.68 -8.32
N GLU A 104 -9.61 -18.99 -8.46
CA GLU A 104 -8.63 -19.21 -9.50
C GLU A 104 -7.89 -20.55 -9.34
N ALA A 105 -7.66 -21.26 -10.46
CA ALA A 105 -6.92 -22.52 -10.47
C ALA A 105 -5.41 -22.31 -10.23
N GLU A 106 -4.91 -21.12 -10.55
CA GLU A 106 -3.52 -20.70 -10.38
C GLU A 106 -3.48 -19.26 -9.88
N LEU A 107 -2.45 -18.95 -9.08
CA LEU A 107 -2.22 -17.62 -8.52
C LEU A 107 -0.83 -17.14 -8.97
N PRO A 108 -0.71 -16.67 -10.22
CA PRO A 108 0.58 -16.28 -10.77
C PRO A 108 1.12 -15.05 -10.03
N LEU A 109 2.43 -15.03 -9.84
CA LEU A 109 3.11 -13.87 -9.29
C LEU A 109 3.27 -12.80 -10.36
N LYS A 110 2.99 -11.56 -9.98
CA LYS A 110 3.09 -10.36 -10.81
C LYS A 110 4.15 -9.43 -10.23
N ASP A 111 4.81 -8.68 -11.11
CA ASP A 111 5.84 -7.71 -10.74
C ASP A 111 5.22 -6.42 -10.17
N LEU A 112 5.81 -5.92 -9.08
CA LEU A 112 5.53 -4.64 -8.43
C LEU A 112 6.80 -3.77 -8.34
N SER A 113 7.82 -4.09 -9.12
CA SER A 113 9.09 -3.39 -9.07
C SER A 113 8.92 -1.95 -9.54
N ALA A 114 9.72 -1.06 -8.94
CA ALA A 114 9.73 0.37 -9.22
C ALA A 114 11.15 0.91 -8.99
N SER A 115 11.41 2.18 -9.31
CA SER A 115 12.75 2.75 -9.12
C SER A 115 13.22 2.58 -7.66
N GLY A 116 14.36 1.91 -7.46
CA GLY A 116 14.94 1.60 -6.15
C GLY A 116 14.16 0.58 -5.31
N LYS A 117 13.24 -0.19 -5.92
CA LYS A 117 12.41 -1.19 -5.24
C LYS A 117 12.24 -2.43 -6.10
N THR A 118 12.27 -3.59 -5.47
CA THR A 118 11.91 -4.87 -6.11
C THR A 118 10.71 -5.42 -5.39
N GLY A 119 9.68 -5.87 -6.11
CA GLY A 119 8.48 -6.37 -5.45
C GLY A 119 7.70 -7.35 -6.30
N TYR A 120 6.95 -8.21 -5.62
CA TYR A 120 6.06 -9.17 -6.26
C TYR A 120 4.74 -9.25 -5.49
N TYR A 121 3.68 -9.68 -6.17
CA TYR A 121 2.38 -9.93 -5.55
C TYR A 121 1.61 -11.02 -6.30
N PHE A 122 0.56 -11.54 -5.67
CA PHE A 122 -0.48 -12.31 -6.34
C PHE A 122 -1.85 -11.71 -5.97
N SER A 123 -2.86 -12.02 -6.78
CA SER A 123 -4.26 -11.68 -6.49
C SER A 123 -5.10 -12.94 -6.49
N ALA A 124 -6.08 -13.02 -5.59
CA ALA A 124 -7.00 -14.13 -5.45
C ALA A 124 -8.42 -13.62 -5.18
N THR A 125 -9.41 -14.38 -5.64
CA THR A 125 -10.82 -14.17 -5.32
C THR A 125 -11.25 -15.25 -4.33
N ASP A 126 -11.77 -14.86 -3.16
CA ASP A 126 -12.28 -15.82 -2.19
C ASP A 126 -13.52 -16.54 -2.77
N ARG A 127 -13.48 -17.88 -2.76
CA ARG A 127 -14.60 -18.72 -3.23
C ARG A 127 -15.77 -18.76 -2.25
N ALA A 128 -15.54 -18.47 -0.98
CA ALA A 128 -16.54 -18.50 0.08
C ALA A 128 -16.23 -17.43 1.15
N PRO A 129 -16.29 -16.13 0.80
CA PRO A 129 -16.00 -15.06 1.75
C PRO A 129 -17.00 -15.11 2.91
N GLU A 130 -16.51 -14.87 4.11
CA GLU A 130 -17.35 -14.73 5.30
C GLU A 130 -18.35 -13.57 5.12
N PRO A 131 -19.54 -13.62 5.78
CA PRO A 131 -20.48 -12.50 5.74
C PRO A 131 -19.82 -11.18 6.19
N GLY A 132 -19.83 -10.17 5.32
CA GLY A 132 -19.16 -8.89 5.56
C GLY A 132 -17.64 -8.90 5.34
N GLY A 133 -17.06 -10.04 4.95
CA GLY A 133 -15.65 -10.17 4.55
C GLY A 133 -15.38 -9.58 3.17
N TYR A 134 -14.10 -9.59 2.79
CA TYR A 134 -13.66 -9.14 1.47
C TYR A 134 -13.61 -10.29 0.48
N LYS A 135 -14.14 -10.07 -0.72
CA LYS A 135 -14.14 -11.04 -1.80
C LYS A 135 -12.80 -11.10 -2.54
N HIS A 136 -12.06 -10.00 -2.62
CA HIS A 136 -10.81 -9.93 -3.36
C HIS A 136 -9.64 -9.67 -2.42
N LEU A 137 -8.56 -10.40 -2.65
CA LEU A 137 -7.30 -10.26 -1.94
C LEU A 137 -6.18 -10.03 -2.96
N THR A 138 -5.29 -9.10 -2.67
CA THR A 138 -4.01 -8.93 -3.35
C THR A 138 -2.92 -8.83 -2.29
N GLN A 139 -1.95 -9.74 -2.31
CA GLN A 139 -0.94 -9.83 -1.27
C GLN A 139 0.45 -9.94 -1.88
N GLY A 140 1.41 -9.29 -1.25
CA GLY A 140 2.76 -9.24 -1.79
C GLY A 140 3.79 -8.70 -0.81
N VAL A 141 4.99 -8.49 -1.33
CA VAL A 141 6.11 -7.93 -0.61
C VAL A 141 6.89 -6.99 -1.52
N LEU A 142 7.28 -5.85 -0.98
CA LEU A 142 8.17 -4.88 -1.60
C LEU A 142 9.47 -4.79 -0.80
N GLY A 143 10.61 -4.96 -1.46
CA GLY A 143 11.94 -4.68 -0.91
C GLY A 143 12.39 -3.26 -1.24
N MET A 144 12.91 -2.55 -0.25
CA MET A 144 13.47 -1.20 -0.38
C MET A 144 14.71 -1.08 0.50
N ASN A 145 15.90 -1.21 -0.13
CA ASN A 145 17.16 -1.48 0.56
C ASN A 145 17.01 -2.73 1.46
N GLU A 146 17.39 -2.65 2.72
CA GLU A 146 17.24 -3.71 3.72
C GLU A 146 15.80 -3.88 4.25
N LEU A 147 14.89 -2.92 4.00
CA LEU A 147 13.52 -2.99 4.47
C LEU A 147 12.67 -3.90 3.58
N ARG A 148 11.89 -4.79 4.19
CA ARG A 148 10.76 -5.45 3.53
C ARG A 148 9.46 -4.78 3.95
N VAL A 149 8.55 -4.57 3.03
CA VAL A 149 7.18 -4.14 3.31
C VAL A 149 6.25 -5.22 2.80
N ALA A 150 5.76 -6.07 3.72
CA ALA A 150 4.69 -7.00 3.41
C ALA A 150 3.38 -6.23 3.35
N PHE A 151 2.51 -6.60 2.42
CA PHE A 151 1.21 -5.94 2.30
C PHE A 151 0.09 -6.90 1.94
N THR A 152 -1.12 -6.53 2.35
CA THR A 152 -2.37 -7.14 1.93
C THR A 152 -3.34 -6.05 1.55
N VAL A 153 -3.90 -6.11 0.35
CA VAL A 153 -5.00 -5.29 -0.14
C VAL A 153 -6.24 -6.16 -0.19
N LEU A 154 -7.32 -5.69 0.41
CA LEU A 154 -8.61 -6.32 0.49
C LEU A 154 -9.64 -5.43 -0.21
N ALA A 155 -10.43 -6.00 -1.11
CA ALA A 155 -11.39 -5.23 -1.89
C ALA A 155 -12.72 -5.97 -2.12
N ASN A 156 -13.78 -5.19 -2.27
CA ASN A 156 -15.13 -5.64 -2.60
C ASN A 156 -15.68 -4.88 -3.81
N GLY A 157 -16.75 -5.38 -4.42
CA GLY A 157 -17.40 -4.74 -5.56
C GLY A 157 -16.50 -4.68 -6.81
N GLN A 158 -16.44 -3.50 -7.46
CA GLN A 158 -15.56 -3.24 -8.61
C GLN A 158 -14.12 -3.07 -8.13
N SER A 159 -13.45 -4.19 -7.85
CA SER A 159 -12.17 -4.20 -7.13
C SER A 159 -10.95 -3.80 -7.96
N GLN A 160 -11.04 -3.81 -9.30
CA GLN A 160 -9.90 -3.59 -10.18
C GLN A 160 -9.25 -2.21 -9.99
N GLU A 161 -10.04 -1.14 -10.04
CA GLU A 161 -9.53 0.22 -9.94
C GLU A 161 -9.01 0.56 -8.53
N PRO A 162 -9.74 0.27 -7.42
CA PRO A 162 -9.21 0.47 -6.07
C PRO A 162 -7.92 -0.33 -5.81
N THR A 163 -7.83 -1.56 -6.32
CA THR A 163 -6.61 -2.38 -6.20
C THR A 163 -5.46 -1.77 -6.98
N ALA A 164 -5.70 -1.29 -8.20
CA ALA A 164 -4.67 -0.60 -8.99
C ALA A 164 -4.14 0.65 -8.28
N GLN A 165 -5.03 1.47 -7.70
CA GLN A 165 -4.63 2.64 -6.91
C GLN A 165 -3.78 2.25 -5.69
N ALA A 166 -4.14 1.17 -4.99
CA ALA A 166 -3.35 0.65 -3.87
C ALA A 166 -1.95 0.17 -4.31
N LEU A 167 -1.85 -0.49 -5.47
CA LEU A 167 -0.56 -0.91 -6.04
C LEU A 167 0.30 0.29 -6.47
N GLU A 168 -0.30 1.36 -7.00
CA GLU A 168 0.43 2.59 -7.31
C GLU A 168 0.95 3.31 -6.06
N LEU A 169 0.15 3.35 -4.97
CA LEU A 169 0.62 3.82 -3.67
C LEU A 169 1.81 2.99 -3.17
N LEU A 170 1.76 1.66 -3.31
CA LEU A 170 2.88 0.78 -2.95
C LEU A 170 4.14 1.09 -3.76
N ARG A 171 4.01 1.40 -5.05
CA ARG A 171 5.14 1.82 -5.91
C ARG A 171 5.74 3.16 -5.50
N SER A 172 4.93 4.08 -4.95
CA SER A 172 5.36 5.43 -4.54
C SER A 172 6.01 5.49 -3.15
N LEU A 173 5.88 4.43 -2.33
CA LEU A 173 6.51 4.35 -1.01
C LEU A 173 7.98 4.75 -1.05
N ARG A 174 8.44 5.62 -0.15
CA ARG A 174 9.85 6.00 -0.07
C ARG A 174 10.34 6.03 1.37
N ARG A 175 11.66 6.07 1.55
CA ARG A 175 12.28 6.40 2.83
C ARG A 175 12.69 7.86 2.83
N ALA A 176 12.53 8.51 3.97
CA ALA A 176 13.10 9.82 4.21
C ALA A 176 13.83 9.79 5.56
N PRO A 177 14.88 10.61 5.75
CA PRO A 177 15.51 10.74 7.06
C PRO A 177 14.46 10.95 8.15
N ALA A 178 14.67 10.32 9.30
CA ALA A 178 13.75 10.42 10.42
C ALA A 178 13.39 11.87 10.69
N SER A 179 12.09 12.16 10.79
CA SER A 179 11.64 13.44 11.32
C SER A 179 12.23 13.61 12.72
N LYS A 180 12.80 14.79 13.00
CA LYS A 180 13.29 15.08 14.37
C LYS A 180 12.09 14.88 15.30
N SER A 181 12.18 13.92 16.22
CA SER A 181 11.21 13.81 17.30
C SER A 181 11.14 15.18 18.00
N PRO A 182 9.94 15.76 18.22
CA PRO A 182 9.81 16.91 19.10
C PRO A 182 10.29 16.58 20.51
#